data_AF-A0A4U5LZC9-F1
#
_entry.id   AF-A0A4U5LZC9-F1
#
_cell.length_a   1.000
_cell.length_b   1.000
_cell.length_c   1.000
_cell.angle_alpha   90.00
_cell.angle_beta   90.00
_cell.angle_gamma   90.00
#
_symmetry.space_group_name_H-M   'P 1'
#
loop_
_entity.id
_entity.type
_entity.pdbx_description
1 polymer ?
#
loop_
_entity_poly.entity_id
_entity_poly.type
_entity_poly.pdbx_seq_one_letter_code
_entity_poly.pdbx_strand_id
1 'polypeptide(L)'
;MRRSASPDAIHAQILMNTPFENEEQAKGVAGYLESQLGLASSFLNVNADDLKEAERVIENENGSVKITYDLEKKGGCQNAHTIGDLGVAYLSEIEQIDVVCDGSEKQYKR
;
A
#
# COMPACT_ATOMS: atom_id res chain seq x y z
N MET A 1 18.19 13.72 -6.60
CA MET A 1 18.51 12.38 -7.13
C MET A 1 17.23 11.56 -7.10
N ARG A 2 16.62 11.28 -8.26
CA ARG A 2 15.43 10.41 -8.34
C ARG A 2 15.89 9.00 -7.96
N ARG A 3 15.36 8.45 -6.87
CA ARG A 3 15.51 7.02 -6.57
C ARG A 3 14.91 6.28 -7.75
N SER A 4 15.76 5.59 -8.50
CA SER A 4 15.36 4.58 -9.45
C SER A 4 14.54 3.56 -8.66
N ALA A 5 13.24 3.48 -8.91
CA ALA A 5 12.49 2.28 -8.60
C ALA A 5 13.27 1.13 -9.25
N SER A 6 13.78 0.21 -8.44
CA SER A 6 14.38 -1.01 -8.96
C SER A 6 13.32 -1.68 -9.83
N PRO A 7 13.58 -1.98 -11.11
CA PRO A 7 12.57 -2.60 -11.98
C PRO A 7 12.10 -3.98 -11.46
N ASP A 8 12.81 -4.55 -10.48
CA ASP A 8 12.52 -5.83 -9.85
C ASP A 8 11.66 -5.73 -8.57
N ALA A 9 11.30 -4.51 -8.13
CA ALA A 9 10.50 -4.28 -6.92
C ALA A 9 9.04 -3.94 -7.26
N ILE A 10 8.11 -4.52 -6.49
CA ILE A 10 6.66 -4.26 -6.63
C ILE A 10 6.30 -3.13 -5.68
N HIS A 11 5.85 -2.01 -6.23
CA HIS A 11 5.58 -0.81 -5.45
C HIS A 11 4.09 -0.57 -5.30
N ALA A 12 3.61 -0.44 -4.07
CA ALA A 12 2.26 0.04 -3.79
C ALA A 12 2.35 1.40 -3.08
N GLN A 13 1.78 2.43 -3.68
CA GLN A 13 1.69 3.76 -3.13
C GLN A 13 0.26 4.02 -2.67
N ILE A 14 0.06 4.31 -1.39
CA ILE A 14 -1.25 4.61 -0.80
C ILE A 14 -1.29 6.10 -0.47
N LEU A 15 -2.20 6.83 -1.11
CA LEU A 15 -2.49 8.22 -0.79
C LEU A 15 -3.72 8.28 0.11
N MET A 16 -3.54 8.88 1.28
CA MET A 16 -4.57 9.00 2.31
C MET A 16 -5.05 10.44 2.40
N ASN A 17 -6.37 10.61 2.48
CA ASN A 17 -7.03 11.92 2.62
C ASN A 17 -7.00 12.49 4.05
N THR A 18 -6.43 11.74 4.99
CA THR A 18 -6.33 12.11 6.40
C THR A 18 -4.92 12.62 6.70
N PRO A 19 -4.76 13.84 7.24
CA PRO A 19 -3.46 14.31 7.67
C PRO A 19 -3.02 13.57 8.94
N PHE A 20 -1.74 13.17 9.01
CA PHE A 20 -1.14 12.69 10.26
C PHE A 20 -0.29 13.77 10.92
N GLU A 21 -0.37 13.82 12.25
CA GLU A 21 0.39 14.77 13.07
C GLU A 21 1.83 14.29 13.33
N ASN A 22 2.09 12.98 13.19
CA ASN A 22 3.41 12.37 13.41
C ASN A 22 3.57 10.97 12.78
N GLU A 23 4.79 10.47 12.77
CA GLU A 23 5.17 9.14 12.23
C GLU A 23 4.50 7.97 12.98
N GLU A 24 4.16 8.15 14.26
CA GLU A 24 3.53 7.10 15.09
C GLU A 24 2.07 6.87 14.67
N GLN A 25 1.31 7.93 14.41
CA GLN A 25 -0.03 7.86 13.82
C GLN A 25 0.00 7.14 12.46
N ALA A 26 0.96 7.48 11.61
CA ALA A 26 1.09 6.86 10.30
C ALA A 26 1.46 5.36 10.39
N LYS A 27 2.32 4.98 11.35
CA LYS A 27 2.60 3.57 11.66
C LYS A 27 1.35 2.83 12.18
N GLY A 28 0.55 3.49 13.01
CA GLY A 28 -0.71 2.96 13.52
C GLY A 28 -1.71 2.69 12.38
N VAL A 29 -1.81 3.62 11.42
CA VAL A 29 -2.66 3.43 10.25
C VAL A 29 -2.12 2.35 9.33
N ALA A 30 -0.83 2.31 9.04
CA ALA A 30 -0.23 1.23 8.27
C ALA A 30 -0.51 -0.15 8.91
N GLY A 31 -0.41 -0.26 10.23
CA GLY A 31 -0.78 -1.49 10.96
C GLY A 31 -2.28 -1.80 10.93
N TYR A 32 -3.14 -0.78 10.93
CA TYR A 32 -4.58 -0.96 10.72
C TYR A 32 -4.88 -1.47 9.30
N LEU A 33 -4.25 -0.89 8.26
CA LEU A 33 -4.36 -1.34 6.88
C LEU A 33 -3.93 -2.81 6.75
N GLU A 34 -2.79 -3.18 7.32
CA GLU A 34 -2.29 -4.56 7.35
C GLU A 34 -3.29 -5.52 8.03
N SER A 35 -3.91 -5.10 9.13
CA SER A 35 -4.93 -5.89 9.83
C SER A 35 -6.19 -6.08 8.98
N GLN A 36 -6.69 -5.02 8.36
CA GLN A 36 -7.87 -5.09 7.48
C GLN A 36 -7.59 -5.93 6.23
N LEU A 37 -6.40 -5.77 5.66
CA LEU A 37 -5.97 -6.56 4.51
C LEU A 37 -5.75 -8.03 4.88
N GLY A 38 -5.22 -8.34 6.08
CA GLY A 38 -5.11 -9.72 6.56
C GLY A 38 -6.44 -10.41 6.84
N LEU A 39 -7.42 -9.65 7.34
CA LEU A 39 -8.80 -10.16 7.44
C LEU A 39 -9.37 -10.45 6.06
N ALA A 40 -9.23 -9.52 5.11
CA ALA A 40 -9.75 -9.70 3.76
C ALA A 40 -9.01 -10.79 2.96
N SER A 41 -7.71 -10.97 3.20
CA SER A 41 -6.89 -11.97 2.52
C SER A 41 -7.29 -13.40 2.90
N SER A 42 -7.79 -13.60 4.12
CA SER A 42 -8.37 -14.87 4.59
C SER A 42 -9.59 -15.29 3.77
N PHE A 43 -10.32 -14.34 3.17
CA PHE A 43 -11.45 -14.60 2.28
C PHE A 43 -11.05 -14.78 0.81
N LEU A 44 -9.83 -14.39 0.44
CA LEU A 44 -9.37 -14.32 -0.97
C LEU A 44 -8.17 -15.22 -1.29
N ASN A 45 -7.72 -16.08 -0.36
CA ASN A 45 -6.50 -16.89 -0.51
C ASN A 45 -5.24 -16.06 -0.81
N VAL A 46 -5.14 -14.88 -0.21
CA VAL A 46 -3.99 -13.97 -0.36
C VAL A 46 -3.16 -13.99 0.93
N ASN A 47 -1.83 -13.98 0.80
CA ASN A 47 -0.93 -14.06 1.96
C ASN A 47 -0.59 -12.65 2.47
N ALA A 48 -1.39 -12.12 3.39
CA ALA A 48 -1.21 -10.75 3.89
C ALA A 48 0.02 -10.55 4.80
N ASP A 49 0.70 -11.62 5.20
CA ASP A 49 1.93 -11.51 5.98
C ASP A 49 3.06 -10.83 5.19
N ASP A 50 3.00 -10.85 3.85
CA ASP A 50 3.97 -10.14 2.99
C ASP A 50 3.94 -8.62 3.20
N LEU A 51 2.80 -8.03 3.59
CA LEU A 51 2.69 -6.59 3.87
C LEU A 51 3.37 -6.19 5.18
N LYS A 52 3.30 -7.04 6.20
CA LYS A 52 3.93 -6.79 7.50
C LYS A 52 5.46 -6.83 7.40
N GLU A 53 5.96 -7.61 6.46
CA GLU A 53 7.39 -7.78 6.22
C GLU A 53 7.94 -6.83 5.14
N ALA A 54 7.06 -6.08 4.47
CA ALA A 54 7.43 -5.13 3.43
C ALA A 54 8.18 -3.92 3.99
N GLU A 55 9.21 -3.46 3.29
CA GLU A 55 9.80 -2.17 3.59
C GLU A 55 8.79 -1.07 3.24
N ARG A 56 8.65 -0.07 4.11
CA ARG A 56 7.72 1.04 3.89
C ARG A 56 8.34 2.40 4.17
N VAL A 57 7.98 3.37 3.32
CA VAL A 57 8.37 4.77 3.43
C VAL A 57 7.11 5.62 3.56
N ILE A 58 7.12 6.59 4.49
CA ILE A 58 5.97 7.45 4.77
C ILE A 58 6.39 8.89 4.50
N GLU A 59 5.63 9.59 3.67
CA GLU A 59 5.88 10.98 3.26
C GLU A 59 4.60 11.81 3.38
N ASN A 60 4.75 13.11 3.66
CA ASN A 60 3.65 14.07 3.56
C ASN A 60 3.65 14.66 2.14
N GLU A 61 2.53 14.51 1.42
CA GLU A 61 2.36 15.01 0.07
C GLU A 61 1.06 15.82 -0.01
N ASN A 62 1.18 17.15 -0.18
CA ASN A 62 0.05 18.07 -0.36
C ASN A 62 -1.00 18.07 0.76
N GLY A 63 -0.60 17.80 2.01
CA GLY A 63 -1.53 17.71 3.15
C GLY A 63 -2.22 16.33 3.26
N SER A 64 -1.95 15.45 2.31
CA SER A 64 -2.27 14.03 2.32
C SER A 64 -1.04 13.22 2.70
N VAL A 65 -1.23 11.97 3.11
CA VAL A 65 -0.11 11.09 3.47
C VAL A 65 0.08 10.04 2.39
N LYS A 66 1.34 9.87 2.01
CA LYS A 66 1.78 8.88 1.07
C LYS A 66 2.55 7.78 1.79
N ILE A 67 2.11 6.55 1.62
CA ILE A 67 2.80 5.36 2.11
C ILE A 67 3.26 4.55 0.90
N THR A 68 4.55 4.28 0.79
CA THR A 68 5.11 3.44 -0.27
C THR A 68 5.54 2.12 0.33
N TYR A 69 5.05 1.01 -0.21
CA TYR A 69 5.46 -0.36 0.13
C TYR A 69 6.33 -0.95 -0.96
N ASP A 70 7.36 -1.69 -0.55
CA ASP A 70 8.17 -2.55 -1.42
C ASP A 70 7.88 -4.02 -1.14
N LEU A 71 7.35 -4.73 -2.14
CA LEU A 71 6.77 -6.07 -2.04
C LEU A 71 7.58 -7.12 -2.84
N GLU A 72 8.90 -7.19 -2.64
CA GLU A 72 9.82 -8.14 -3.33
C GLU A 72 9.50 -9.65 -3.16
N LYS A 73 8.57 -10.06 -2.28
CA LYS A 73 8.31 -11.48 -1.95
C LYS A 73 7.24 -12.17 -2.81
N LYS A 74 7.21 -13.52 -2.75
CA LYS A 74 6.33 -14.41 -3.52
C LYS A 74 4.85 -14.05 -3.37
N GLY A 75 4.19 -13.66 -4.46
CA GLY A 75 2.78 -13.24 -4.49
C GLY A 75 2.60 -11.72 -4.64
N GLY A 76 3.70 -10.95 -4.63
CA GLY A 76 3.68 -9.49 -4.55
C GLY A 76 2.72 -8.79 -5.52
N CYS A 77 2.67 -9.16 -6.82
CA CYS A 77 1.86 -8.43 -7.79
C CYS A 77 0.36 -8.61 -7.57
N GLN A 78 -0.04 -9.87 -7.35
CA GLN A 78 -1.42 -10.22 -7.04
C GLN A 78 -1.84 -9.61 -5.70
N ASN A 79 -0.94 -9.63 -4.71
CA ASN A 79 -1.16 -9.01 -3.41
C ASN A 79 -1.33 -7.49 -3.56
N ALA A 80 -0.43 -6.82 -4.30
CA ALA A 80 -0.48 -5.39 -4.56
C ALA A 80 -1.79 -4.97 -5.26
N HIS A 81 -2.21 -5.72 -6.27
CA HIS A 81 -3.50 -5.48 -6.93
C HIS A 81 -4.69 -5.71 -5.99
N THR A 82 -4.64 -6.74 -5.15
CA THR A 82 -5.69 -7.02 -4.14
C THR A 82 -5.78 -5.88 -3.12
N ILE A 83 -4.64 -5.33 -2.68
CA ILE A 83 -4.59 -4.14 -1.81
C ILE A 83 -5.22 -2.95 -2.51
N GLY A 84 -4.89 -2.73 -3.78
CA GLY A 84 -5.50 -1.70 -4.61
C GLY A 84 -7.03 -1.82 -4.65
N ASP A 85 -7.54 -3.00 -4.99
CA ASP A 85 -8.97 -3.28 -5.12
C ASP A 85 -9.72 -3.15 -3.77
N LEU A 86 -9.17 -3.72 -2.69
CA LEU A 86 -9.82 -3.70 -1.38
C LEU A 86 -9.66 -2.37 -0.66
N GLY A 87 -8.50 -1.74 -0.78
CA GLY A 87 -8.17 -0.52 -0.04
C GLY A 87 -9.12 0.62 -0.40
N VAL A 88 -9.30 0.92 -1.69
CA VAL A 88 -10.22 1.98 -2.10
C VAL A 88 -11.70 1.62 -1.87
N ALA A 89 -12.05 0.33 -1.99
CA ALA A 89 -13.41 -0.14 -1.82
C ALA A 89 -13.89 -0.12 -0.36
N TYR A 90 -13.03 -0.55 0.58
CA TYR A 90 -13.43 -0.79 1.97
C TYR A 90 -12.88 0.23 2.98
N LEU A 91 -11.84 0.99 2.65
CA LEU A 91 -11.19 1.90 3.58
C LEU A 91 -11.40 3.34 3.12
N SER A 92 -12.23 4.08 3.87
CA SER A 92 -12.67 5.44 3.54
C SER A 92 -11.60 6.52 3.57
N GLU A 93 -10.53 6.21 4.28
CA GLU A 93 -9.37 7.06 4.52
C GLU A 93 -8.37 7.00 3.35
N ILE A 94 -8.53 6.02 2.46
CA ILE A 94 -7.72 5.87 1.25
C ILE A 94 -8.39 6.61 0.09
N GLU A 95 -7.67 7.57 -0.47
CA GLU A 95 -8.09 8.32 -1.65
C GLU A 95 -7.69 7.59 -2.93
N GLN A 96 -6.46 7.07 -2.96
CA GLN A 96 -5.86 6.46 -4.14
C GLN A 96 -4.83 5.40 -3.73
N ILE A 97 -4.72 4.34 -4.53
CA ILE A 97 -3.62 3.39 -4.48
C ILE A 97 -3.03 3.23 -5.87
N ASP A 98 -1.74 3.47 -6.04
CA ASP A 98 -1.02 3.18 -7.28
C ASP A 98 -0.19 1.92 -7.08
N VAL A 99 -0.34 0.96 -7.98
CA VAL A 99 0.42 -0.30 -7.98
C VAL A 99 1.30 -0.31 -9.21
N VAL A 100 2.61 -0.37 -9.01
CA VAL A 100 3.60 -0.58 -10.07
C VAL A 100 4.12 -2.00 -9.95
N CYS A 101 3.88 -2.81 -10.98
CA CYS A 101 4.30 -4.20 -11.04
C CYS A 101 4.49 -4.65 -12.51
N ASP A 102 5.49 -5.51 -12.75
CA ASP A 102 5.78 -6.11 -14.07
C ASP A 102 5.92 -5.07 -15.21
N GLY A 103 6.45 -3.89 -14.88
CA GLY A 103 6.59 -2.77 -15.83
C GLY A 103 5.28 -2.05 -16.17
N SER A 104 4.19 -2.36 -15.47
CA SER A 104 2.89 -1.71 -15.60
C SER A 104 2.49 -0.96 -14.33
N GLU A 105 1.80 0.16 -14.50
CA GLU A 105 1.22 0.93 -13.40
C GLU A 105 -0.31 0.84 -13.50
N LYS A 106 -0.95 0.49 -12.38
CA LYS A 106 -2.41 0.50 -12.24
C LYS A 106 -2.80 1.37 -11.07
N GLN A 107 -3.67 2.33 -11.35
CA GLN A 107 -4.21 3.25 -10.38
C GLN A 107 -5.62 2.81 -9.94
N TYR A 108 -5.82 2.79 -8.63
CA TYR A 108 -7.08 2.52 -7.95
C TYR A 108 -7.51 3.80 -7.26
N LYS A 109 -8.74 4.23 -7.52
CA LYS A 109 -9.30 5.48 -6.98
C LYS A 109 -10.73 5.26 -6.54
N ARG A 110 -11.16 6.06 -5.56
CA ARG A 110 -12.58 6.23 -5.27
C ARG A 110 -13.28 7.09 -6.31
#